data_AF-A0A8X7SUD5-F1
#
_entry.id   AF-A0A8X7SUD5-F1
#
_cell.length_a   1.000
_cell.length_b   1.000
_cell.length_c   1.000
_cell.angle_alpha   90.00
_cell.angle_beta   90.00
_cell.angle_gamma   90.00
#
_symmetry.space_group_name_H-M   'P 1'
#
loop_
_entity.id
_entity.type
_entity.pdbx_description
1 polymer ?
#
loop_
_entity_poly.entity_id
_entity_poly.type
_entity_poly.pdbx_seq_one_letter_code
_entity_poly.pdbx_strand_id
1 'polypeptide(L)'
;MPSLYPDDPLDPEGDDDPLIPQSKRVAAEYERLDNEFMRKLSIEQAMTVVANGSRMGCACLHTFPMDARTTLSDRQVQVLLHNRTIIHAKGPICPDCMQPNTHGHDDDCSDRPHRRTVRHDSSKHLFVAAIRRIKGATANLEPRIEAQSMRRTDWRVHGTTAAGGGGDTDYDITFISLTNATAQRAPDRAEHLALAAREGMRVAATKRLQAYLDAKARSKSRFYTDAVPTAFVPLVFSLEGAEHPQATTTLKQWRSLMPSFSYL
;
A
#
# COMPACT_ATOMS: atom_id res chain seq x y z
N MET A 1 22.54 -21.18 30.38
CA MET A 1 22.01 -21.92 29.21
C MET A 1 23.20 -22.47 28.44
N PRO A 2 23.21 -23.75 28.06
CA PRO A 2 24.27 -24.29 27.20
C PRO A 2 24.21 -23.65 25.81
N SER A 3 25.37 -23.42 25.19
CA SER A 3 25.50 -22.95 23.81
C SER A 3 24.75 -23.89 22.87
N LEU A 4 23.94 -23.33 21.95
CA LEU A 4 23.21 -24.08 20.91
C LEU A 4 24.10 -24.55 19.76
N TYR A 5 25.41 -24.30 19.81
CA TYR A 5 26.36 -24.69 18.80
C TYR A 5 27.52 -25.44 19.46
N PRO A 6 27.72 -26.73 19.18
CA PRO A 6 28.98 -27.39 19.50
C PRO A 6 30.07 -26.74 18.62
N ASP A 7 31.14 -26.28 19.26
CA ASP A 7 32.35 -25.82 18.59
C ASP A 7 33.06 -27.04 17.99
N ASP A 8 32.58 -27.53 16.84
CA ASP A 8 33.30 -28.55 16.09
C ASP A 8 34.51 -27.90 15.39
N PRO A 9 35.70 -28.52 15.48
CA PRO A 9 36.90 -28.01 14.82
C PRO A 9 36.72 -28.06 13.30
N LEU A 10 37.02 -26.94 12.63
CA LEU A 10 37.01 -26.83 11.18
C LEU A 10 38.04 -27.81 10.58
N ASP A 11 37.56 -28.79 9.82
CA ASP A 11 38.37 -29.74 9.06
C ASP A 11 39.19 -28.97 7.99
N PRO A 12 40.52 -29.15 7.89
CA PRO A 12 41.37 -28.35 6.99
C PRO A 12 41.29 -28.78 5.51
N GLU A 13 40.48 -29.78 5.18
CA GLU A 13 40.21 -30.26 3.82
C GLU A 13 38.73 -30.12 3.46
N GLY A 14 38.14 -28.96 3.76
CA GLY A 14 36.75 -28.66 3.43
C GLY A 14 36.57 -28.35 1.94
N ASP A 15 35.89 -29.23 1.23
CA ASP A 15 35.16 -28.90 0.00
C ASP A 15 34.44 -27.56 0.22
N ASP A 16 34.62 -26.59 -0.69
CA ASP A 16 33.95 -25.28 -0.67
C ASP A 16 32.44 -25.49 -0.93
N ASP A 17 31.76 -26.11 0.03
CA ASP A 17 30.33 -26.32 -0.02
C ASP A 17 29.68 -24.93 -0.03
N PRO A 18 28.95 -24.57 -1.10
CA PRO A 18 28.48 -23.20 -1.25
C PRO A 18 27.53 -22.86 -0.10
N LEU A 19 27.95 -21.91 0.75
CA LEU A 19 27.18 -21.40 1.88
C LEU A 19 25.75 -21.09 1.45
N ILE A 20 24.80 -21.94 1.88
CA ILE A 20 23.39 -21.74 1.60
C ILE A 20 22.91 -20.52 2.41
N PRO A 21 22.38 -19.46 1.78
CA PRO A 21 21.88 -18.29 2.49
C PRO A 21 20.85 -18.69 3.55
N GLN A 22 20.91 -18.06 4.72
CA GLN A 22 19.98 -18.34 5.82
C GLN A 22 18.52 -18.31 5.36
N SER A 23 18.15 -17.36 4.51
CA SER A 23 16.80 -17.23 3.93
C SER A 23 16.32 -18.50 3.21
N LYS A 24 17.21 -19.24 2.53
CA LYS A 24 16.88 -20.51 1.88
C LYS A 24 16.74 -21.65 2.90
N ARG A 25 17.59 -21.66 3.94
CA ARG A 25 17.57 -22.70 4.99
C ARG A 25 16.27 -22.72 5.77
N VAL A 26 15.71 -21.54 6.05
CA VAL A 26 14.46 -21.40 6.85
C VAL A 26 13.21 -21.18 6.01
N ALA A 27 13.33 -21.18 4.67
CA ALA A 27 12.20 -20.87 3.77
C ALA A 27 11.00 -21.78 4.01
N ALA A 28 11.22 -23.10 4.10
CA ALA A 28 10.16 -24.08 4.31
C ALA A 28 9.45 -23.89 5.65
N GLU A 29 10.18 -23.55 6.71
CA GLU A 29 9.59 -23.32 8.03
C GLU A 29 8.80 -22.01 8.07
N TYR A 30 9.31 -20.94 7.45
CA TYR A 30 8.53 -19.70 7.33
C TYR A 30 7.28 -19.87 6.46
N GLU A 31 7.35 -20.65 5.39
CA GLU A 31 6.17 -20.97 4.57
C GLU A 31 5.14 -21.79 5.38
N ARG A 32 5.60 -22.75 6.18
CA ARG A 32 4.73 -23.52 7.09
C ARG A 32 4.04 -22.61 8.10
N LEU A 33 4.80 -21.75 8.78
CA LEU A 33 4.30 -20.80 9.78
C LEU A 33 3.33 -19.79 9.16
N ASP A 34 3.64 -19.27 7.98
CA ASP A 34 2.78 -18.35 7.25
C ASP A 34 1.45 -18.99 6.86
N ASN A 35 1.50 -20.22 6.32
CA ASN A 35 0.28 -20.96 5.97
C ASN A 35 -0.59 -21.26 7.19
N GLU A 36 0.02 -21.63 8.33
CA GLU A 36 -0.70 -21.87 9.57
C GLU A 36 -1.35 -20.59 10.12
N PHE A 37 -0.63 -19.47 10.06
CA PHE A 37 -1.12 -18.16 10.45
C PHE A 37 -2.29 -17.71 9.56
N MET A 38 -2.12 -17.76 8.23
CA MET A 38 -3.12 -17.31 7.27
C MET A 38 -4.43 -18.11 7.36
N ARG A 39 -4.38 -19.40 7.72
CA ARG A 39 -5.60 -20.22 7.93
C ARG A 39 -6.47 -19.76 9.09
N LYS A 40 -5.90 -19.05 10.08
CA LYS A 40 -6.63 -18.56 11.26
C LYS A 40 -7.37 -17.24 10.98
N LEU A 41 -7.14 -16.62 9.83
CA LEU A 41 -7.65 -15.29 9.49
C LEU A 41 -8.92 -15.37 8.65
N SER A 42 -9.80 -14.36 8.83
CA SER A 42 -10.82 -14.08 7.81
C SER A 42 -10.16 -13.60 6.51
N ILE A 43 -10.88 -13.67 5.39
CA ILE A 43 -10.33 -13.20 4.10
C ILE A 43 -9.99 -11.71 4.14
N GLU A 44 -10.75 -10.90 4.88
CA GLU A 44 -10.51 -9.47 5.07
C GLU A 44 -9.24 -9.21 5.90
N GLN A 45 -9.03 -9.96 6.98
CA GLN A 45 -7.80 -9.89 7.77
C GLN A 45 -6.58 -10.35 6.94
N ALA A 46 -6.74 -11.43 6.17
CA ALA A 46 -5.72 -11.93 5.27
C ALA A 46 -5.35 -10.90 4.18
N MET A 47 -6.32 -10.15 3.65
CA MET A 47 -6.06 -9.05 2.72
C MET A 47 -5.21 -7.94 3.36
N THR A 48 -5.52 -7.53 4.60
CA THR A 48 -4.71 -6.56 5.36
C THR A 48 -3.27 -7.07 5.55
N VAL A 49 -3.08 -8.36 5.87
CA VAL A 49 -1.74 -8.97 6.00
C VAL A 49 -0.97 -8.91 4.68
N VAL A 50 -1.60 -9.32 3.57
CA VAL A 50 -0.98 -9.25 2.24
C VAL A 50 -0.62 -7.81 1.87
N ALA A 51 -1.52 -6.87 2.13
CA ALA A 51 -1.31 -5.46 1.80
C ALA A 51 -0.19 -4.82 2.63
N ASN A 52 -0.13 -5.10 3.94
CA ASN A 52 0.97 -4.65 4.80
C ASN A 52 2.33 -5.24 4.38
N GLY A 53 2.35 -6.46 3.82
CA GLY A 53 3.55 -7.08 3.26
C GLY A 53 3.95 -6.58 1.86
N SER A 54 3.19 -5.65 1.27
CA SER A 54 3.55 -5.04 -0.01
C SER A 54 4.81 -4.19 0.10
N ARG A 55 5.52 -4.00 -1.01
CA ARG A 55 6.75 -3.19 -1.08
C ARG A 55 6.60 -1.81 -0.41
N MET A 56 5.49 -1.12 -0.65
CA MET A 56 5.23 0.18 -0.03
C MET A 56 4.71 0.04 1.41
N GLY A 57 3.91 -0.99 1.69
CA GLY A 57 3.38 -1.28 3.02
C GLY A 57 4.47 -1.57 4.07
N CYS A 58 5.52 -2.29 3.67
CA CYS A 58 6.66 -2.62 4.52
C CYS A 58 7.90 -1.74 4.29
N ALA A 59 7.82 -0.71 3.44
CA ALA A 59 8.98 0.09 3.03
C ALA A 59 9.82 0.58 4.21
N CYS A 60 9.18 1.11 5.25
CA CYS A 60 9.84 1.61 6.46
C CYS A 60 10.64 0.56 7.24
N LEU A 61 10.36 -0.74 7.06
CA LEU A 61 11.10 -1.83 7.70
C LEU A 61 12.33 -2.27 6.88
N HIS A 62 12.40 -1.82 5.62
CA HIS A 62 13.49 -2.14 4.69
C HIS A 62 14.34 -0.92 4.33
N THR A 63 13.95 0.29 4.76
CA THR A 63 14.73 1.50 4.52
C THR A 63 15.98 1.50 5.41
N PHE A 64 17.15 1.55 4.78
CA PHE A 64 18.39 1.82 5.49
C PHE A 64 18.44 3.30 5.90
N PRO A 65 18.61 3.61 7.20
CA PRO A 65 18.68 4.99 7.67
C PRO A 65 20.01 5.62 7.26
N MET A 66 20.02 6.33 6.13
CA MET A 66 21.23 6.96 5.58
C MET A 66 21.42 8.40 6.09
N ASP A 67 20.33 9.07 6.48
CA ASP A 67 20.33 10.42 7.03
C ASP A 67 19.18 10.65 8.03
N ALA A 68 19.22 11.75 8.78
CA ALA A 68 18.19 12.08 9.78
C ALA A 68 16.75 12.20 9.21
N ARG A 69 16.60 12.31 7.88
CA ARG A 69 15.28 12.39 7.20
C ARG A 69 14.75 11.03 6.77
N THR A 70 15.63 10.04 6.66
CA THR A 70 15.32 8.63 6.36
C THR A 70 15.37 7.75 7.60
N THR A 71 15.85 8.27 8.73
CA THR A 71 15.77 7.63 10.04
C THR A 71 14.39 7.81 10.67
N LEU A 72 13.70 6.70 10.91
CA LEU A 72 12.55 6.66 11.82
C LEU A 72 13.05 6.33 13.22
N SER A 73 12.63 7.09 14.23
CA SER A 73 12.86 6.73 15.63
C SER A 73 12.12 5.44 16.00
N ASP A 74 12.62 4.71 17.00
CA ASP A 74 11.96 3.52 17.55
C ASP A 74 10.50 3.79 17.91
N ARG A 75 10.21 4.98 18.44
CA ARG A 75 8.84 5.43 18.73
C ARG A 75 8.00 5.55 17.47
N GLN A 76 8.54 6.09 16.38
CA GLN A 76 7.82 6.19 15.10
C GLN A 76 7.57 4.81 14.48
N VAL A 77 8.55 3.91 14.52
CA VAL A 77 8.39 2.53 14.07
C VAL A 77 7.35 1.80 14.92
N GLN A 78 7.41 1.95 16.25
CA GLN A 78 6.44 1.35 17.17
C GLN A 78 5.02 1.89 16.93
N VAL A 79 4.85 3.20 16.78
CA VAL A 79 3.53 3.81 16.47
C VAL A 79 3.03 3.34 15.11
N LEU A 80 3.90 3.24 14.11
CA LEU A 80 3.54 2.75 12.78
C LEU A 80 3.10 1.27 12.83
N LEU A 81 3.88 0.40 13.46
CA LEU A 81 3.50 -1.01 13.65
C LEU A 81 2.21 -1.10 14.47
N HIS A 82 2.10 -0.38 15.58
CA HIS A 82 0.89 -0.34 16.41
C HIS A 82 -0.34 0.05 15.60
N ASN A 83 -0.27 1.11 14.79
CA ASN A 83 -1.38 1.55 13.95
C ASN A 83 -1.73 0.55 12.84
N ARG A 84 -0.80 -0.29 12.39
CA ARG A 84 -0.99 -1.23 11.27
C ARG A 84 -1.34 -2.65 11.69
N THR A 85 -0.88 -3.10 12.85
CA THR A 85 -0.96 -4.50 13.29
C THR A 85 -1.67 -4.67 14.63
N ILE A 86 -1.80 -3.61 15.45
CA ILE A 86 -2.22 -3.71 16.86
C ILE A 86 -3.18 -2.56 17.25
N ILE A 87 -3.99 -2.03 16.32
CA ILE A 87 -5.20 -1.34 16.77
C ILE A 87 -6.18 -2.42 17.21
N HIS A 88 -5.93 -2.98 18.39
CA HIS A 88 -6.97 -3.61 19.15
C HIS A 88 -7.97 -2.51 19.48
N ALA A 89 -9.21 -2.75 19.08
CA ALA A 89 -10.35 -2.10 19.66
C ALA A 89 -10.19 -2.06 21.19
N LYS A 90 -9.97 -0.87 21.78
CA LYS A 90 -9.77 -0.70 23.24
C LYS A 90 -10.95 -1.28 24.05
N GLY A 91 -12.09 -1.47 23.41
CA GLY A 91 -13.25 -2.23 23.86
C GLY A 91 -14.10 -2.62 22.64
N PRO A 92 -15.10 -3.49 22.80
CA PRO A 92 -15.92 -4.00 21.68
C PRO A 92 -16.74 -2.91 20.97
N ILE A 93 -16.88 -1.74 21.58
CA ILE A 93 -17.60 -0.57 21.05
C ILE A 93 -16.62 0.60 20.97
N CYS A 94 -16.72 1.37 19.89
CA CYS A 94 -15.89 2.55 19.68
C CYS A 94 -16.36 3.67 20.62
N PRO A 95 -15.48 4.29 21.42
CA PRO A 95 -15.87 5.38 22.31
C PRO A 95 -16.25 6.67 21.56
N ASP A 96 -15.86 6.78 20.28
CA ASP A 96 -16.20 7.94 19.46
C ASP A 96 -17.59 7.73 18.83
N CYS A 97 -17.72 6.82 17.87
CA CYS A 97 -18.95 6.65 17.08
C CYS A 97 -19.97 5.62 17.61
N MET A 98 -19.68 4.97 18.74
CA MET A 98 -20.55 3.97 19.38
C MET A 98 -20.89 2.74 18.51
N GLN A 99 -20.14 2.49 17.43
CA GLN A 99 -20.30 1.29 16.58
C GLN A 99 -19.41 0.12 17.05
N PRO A 100 -19.68 -1.12 16.59
CA PRO A 100 -18.80 -2.26 16.82
C PRO A 100 -17.37 -1.96 16.39
N ASN A 101 -16.46 -2.02 17.36
CA ASN A 101 -15.05 -1.72 17.16
C ASN A 101 -14.35 -2.99 16.70
N THR A 102 -14.36 -3.20 15.38
CA THR A 102 -13.84 -4.39 14.72
C THR A 102 -12.59 -4.08 13.92
N HIS A 103 -11.98 -5.11 13.31
CA HIS A 103 -10.78 -4.95 12.49
C HIS A 103 -10.97 -3.86 11.42
N GLY A 104 -10.13 -2.83 11.47
CA GLY A 104 -10.14 -1.72 10.53
C GLY A 104 -11.27 -0.68 10.72
N HIS A 105 -11.95 -0.70 11.87
CA HIS A 105 -12.94 0.32 12.25
C HIS A 105 -12.37 1.75 12.22
N ASP A 106 -11.08 1.90 12.54
CA ASP A 106 -10.41 3.20 12.53
C ASP A 106 -10.40 3.89 11.15
N ASP A 107 -10.60 3.13 10.08
CA ASP A 107 -10.64 3.65 8.72
C ASP A 107 -12.03 4.16 8.28
N ASP A 108 -13.10 3.74 8.95
CA ASP A 108 -14.48 4.06 8.59
C ASP A 108 -15.29 4.75 9.71
N CYS A 109 -14.69 4.94 10.88
CA CYS A 109 -15.29 5.68 11.99
C CYS A 109 -15.73 7.10 11.55
N SER A 110 -17.04 7.34 11.62
CA SER A 110 -17.70 8.60 11.21
C SER A 110 -17.19 9.83 11.95
N ASP A 111 -16.71 9.63 13.17
CA ASP A 111 -16.31 10.69 14.09
C ASP A 111 -14.81 11.02 13.97
N ARG A 112 -14.12 10.33 13.04
CA ARG A 112 -12.73 10.61 12.66
C ARG A 112 -12.56 11.06 11.20
N PRO A 113 -13.48 11.85 10.59
CA PRO A 113 -13.45 12.15 9.16
C PRO A 113 -12.25 13.03 8.79
N HIS A 114 -11.81 13.89 9.72
CA HIS A 114 -10.68 14.78 9.52
C HIS A 114 -9.39 14.02 9.19
N ARG A 115 -9.20 12.80 9.72
CA ARG A 115 -8.00 11.99 9.44
C ARG A 115 -7.93 11.56 7.98
N ARG A 116 -9.06 11.21 7.34
CA ARG A 116 -9.09 10.80 5.94
C ARG A 116 -8.72 11.96 5.02
N THR A 117 -9.32 13.13 5.25
CA THR A 117 -9.01 14.35 4.50
C THR A 117 -7.57 14.78 4.69
N VAL A 118 -7.08 14.83 5.93
CA VAL A 118 -5.68 15.18 6.22
C VAL A 118 -4.72 14.21 5.56
N ARG A 119 -4.97 12.90 5.60
CA ARG A 119 -4.12 11.91 4.90
C ARG A 119 -4.10 12.17 3.40
N HIS A 120 -5.28 12.28 2.80
CA HIS A 120 -5.44 12.52 1.36
C HIS A 120 -4.70 13.78 0.92
N ASP A 121 -4.98 14.90 1.57
CA ASP A 121 -4.38 16.19 1.21
C ASP A 121 -2.88 16.18 1.48
N SER A 122 -2.42 15.61 2.60
CA SER A 122 -0.97 15.51 2.88
C SER A 122 -0.24 14.73 1.79
N SER A 123 -0.79 13.59 1.37
CA SER A 123 -0.22 12.78 0.29
C SER A 123 -0.26 13.52 -1.06
N LYS A 124 -1.38 14.14 -1.41
CA LYS A 124 -1.54 14.96 -2.61
C LYS A 124 -0.46 16.05 -2.71
N HIS A 125 -0.28 16.83 -1.63
CA HIS A 125 0.72 17.89 -1.59
C HIS A 125 2.15 17.35 -1.65
N LEU A 126 2.42 16.19 -1.03
CA LEU A 126 3.73 15.53 -1.10
C LEU A 126 4.07 15.13 -2.55
N PHE A 127 3.15 14.47 -3.26
CA PHE A 127 3.35 14.09 -4.66
C PHE A 127 3.60 15.30 -5.55
N VAL A 128 2.78 16.35 -5.44
CA VAL A 128 2.96 17.56 -6.23
C VAL A 128 4.28 18.26 -5.92
N ALA A 129 4.65 18.37 -4.65
CA ALA A 129 5.93 18.97 -4.24
C ALA A 129 7.12 18.20 -4.81
N ALA A 130 7.04 16.87 -4.85
CA ALA A 130 8.07 16.03 -5.42
C ALA A 130 8.14 16.15 -6.96
N ILE A 131 7.00 16.16 -7.65
CA ILE A 131 6.93 16.33 -9.12
C ILE A 131 7.54 17.67 -9.54
N ARG A 132 7.26 18.76 -8.79
CA ARG A 132 7.82 20.10 -9.07
C ARG A 132 9.35 20.18 -8.95
N ARG A 133 10.01 19.20 -8.35
CA ARG A 133 11.49 19.12 -8.30
C ARG A 133 12.10 18.54 -9.59
N ILE A 134 11.29 17.97 -10.47
CA ILE A 134 11.73 17.41 -11.74
C ILE A 134 11.93 18.55 -12.74
N LYS A 135 13.11 18.62 -13.36
CA LYS A 135 13.42 19.65 -14.35
C LYS A 135 12.48 19.53 -15.56
N GLY A 136 11.81 20.63 -15.91
CA GLY A 136 10.88 20.67 -17.04
C GLY A 136 9.50 20.07 -16.78
N ALA A 137 9.22 19.65 -15.54
CA ALA A 137 7.88 19.25 -15.11
C ALA A 137 7.15 20.44 -14.47
N THR A 138 5.86 20.56 -14.73
CA THR A 138 4.99 21.45 -13.95
C THR A 138 3.81 20.66 -13.43
N ALA A 139 3.35 21.00 -12.22
CA ALA A 139 2.20 20.37 -11.60
C ALA A 139 1.25 21.43 -11.02
N ASN A 140 0.01 21.39 -11.49
CA ASN A 140 -1.08 22.26 -11.09
C ASN A 140 -2.00 21.49 -10.15
N LEU A 141 -2.19 22.01 -8.94
CA LEU A 141 -3.10 21.42 -7.96
C LEU A 141 -4.54 21.74 -8.32
N GLU A 142 -5.41 20.74 -8.15
CA GLU A 142 -6.86 20.87 -8.27
C GLU A 142 -7.33 21.65 -9.51
N PRO A 143 -6.90 21.24 -10.73
CA PRO A 143 -7.33 21.89 -11.95
C PRO A 143 -8.84 21.70 -12.13
N ARG A 144 -9.51 22.75 -12.60
CA ARG A 144 -10.94 22.69 -12.89
C ARG A 144 -11.22 21.79 -14.09
N ILE A 145 -12.30 21.03 -14.00
CA ILE A 145 -12.87 20.30 -15.12
C ILE A 145 -13.86 21.25 -15.81
N GLU A 146 -13.45 21.85 -16.93
CA GLU A 146 -14.22 22.93 -17.60
C GLU A 146 -15.65 22.51 -17.96
N ALA A 147 -15.84 21.25 -18.38
CA ALA A 147 -17.15 20.69 -18.69
C ALA A 147 -18.08 20.52 -17.46
N GLN A 148 -17.53 20.57 -16.24
CA GLN A 148 -18.24 20.30 -14.99
C GLN A 148 -17.78 21.28 -13.90
N SER A 149 -18.42 22.45 -13.84
CA SER A 149 -17.97 23.68 -13.14
C SER A 149 -17.55 23.55 -11.66
N MET A 150 -17.95 22.49 -10.96
CA MET A 150 -17.59 22.24 -9.55
C MET A 150 -16.57 21.12 -9.35
N ARG A 151 -16.19 20.39 -10.40
CA ARG A 151 -15.34 19.19 -10.27
C ARG A 151 -13.88 19.51 -10.57
N ARG A 152 -13.01 18.78 -9.89
CA ARG A 152 -11.55 18.91 -9.95
C ARG A 152 -10.94 17.53 -9.84
N THR A 153 -9.85 17.30 -10.56
CA THR A 153 -8.92 16.20 -10.29
C THR A 153 -7.96 16.64 -9.19
N ASP A 154 -7.13 15.76 -8.63
CA ASP A 154 -6.26 16.17 -7.52
C ASP A 154 -5.09 17.03 -8.02
N TRP A 155 -4.51 16.68 -9.17
CA TRP A 155 -3.53 17.51 -9.87
C TRP A 155 -3.41 17.17 -11.35
N ARG A 156 -2.95 18.15 -12.15
CA ARG A 156 -2.52 17.98 -13.54
C ARG A 156 -1.03 18.18 -13.64
N VAL A 157 -0.38 17.33 -14.42
CA VAL A 157 1.05 17.39 -14.71
C VAL A 157 1.26 17.67 -16.18
N HIS A 158 2.27 18.49 -16.49
CA HIS A 158 2.73 18.76 -17.83
C HIS A 158 4.21 18.37 -17.99
N GLY A 159 4.58 17.89 -19.18
CA GLY A 159 5.97 17.57 -19.54
C GLY A 159 6.32 16.10 -19.35
N THR A 160 7.58 15.81 -19.04
CA THR A 160 8.14 14.43 -18.98
C THR A 160 7.51 13.52 -17.93
N THR A 161 6.74 14.09 -17.01
CA THR A 161 6.06 13.44 -15.89
C THR A 161 4.59 13.13 -16.18
N ALA A 162 4.07 13.59 -17.33
CA ALA A 162 2.79 13.15 -17.86
C ALA A 162 2.85 11.67 -18.27
N ALA A 163 1.70 11.00 -18.29
CA ALA A 163 1.61 9.62 -18.75
C ALA A 163 2.05 9.54 -20.21
N GLY A 164 2.94 8.58 -20.53
CA GLY A 164 3.48 8.42 -21.88
C GLY A 164 4.62 9.39 -22.26
N GLY A 165 5.08 10.26 -21.33
CA GLY A 165 6.29 11.07 -21.53
C GLY A 165 6.11 12.35 -22.35
N GLY A 166 4.87 12.74 -22.67
CA GLY A 166 4.52 14.00 -23.33
C GLY A 166 3.03 14.34 -23.19
N GLY A 167 2.69 15.63 -23.26
CA GLY A 167 1.32 16.14 -23.09
C GLY A 167 0.93 16.45 -21.64
N ASP A 168 -0.38 16.54 -21.40
CA ASP A 168 -0.98 16.84 -20.11
C ASP A 168 -1.65 15.58 -19.53
N THR A 169 -1.48 15.34 -18.24
CA THR A 169 -2.15 14.22 -17.56
C THR A 169 -2.72 14.66 -16.23
N ASP A 170 -3.99 14.34 -16.02
CA ASP A 170 -4.69 14.48 -14.76
C ASP A 170 -4.56 13.21 -13.93
N TYR A 171 -4.27 13.40 -12.65
CA TYR A 171 -4.16 12.35 -11.67
C TYR A 171 -5.17 12.57 -10.54
N ASP A 172 -5.71 11.48 -10.03
CA ASP A 172 -6.57 11.45 -8.85
C ASP A 172 -6.10 10.33 -7.94
N ILE A 173 -5.74 10.68 -6.70
CA ILE A 173 -5.24 9.75 -5.70
C ILE A 173 -6.38 9.25 -4.84
N THR A 174 -6.43 7.94 -4.65
CA THR A 174 -7.48 7.31 -3.85
C THR A 174 -6.86 6.31 -2.89
N PHE A 175 -7.11 6.53 -1.61
CA PHE A 175 -6.81 5.58 -0.56
C PHE A 175 -8.08 4.81 -0.18
N ILE A 176 -8.02 3.47 -0.24
CA ILE A 176 -9.14 2.59 0.08
C ILE A 176 -8.86 1.80 1.35
N SER A 177 -9.87 1.72 2.20
CA SER A 177 -9.89 0.75 3.30
C SER A 177 -10.30 -0.61 2.75
N LEU A 178 -9.61 -1.66 3.19
CA LEU A 178 -9.90 -3.06 2.85
C LEU A 178 -10.94 -3.69 3.78
N THR A 179 -11.31 -2.98 4.84
CA THR A 179 -12.13 -3.48 5.95
C THR A 179 -13.50 -2.80 6.03
N ASN A 180 -13.69 -1.66 5.37
CA ASN A 180 -14.97 -0.95 5.39
C ASN A 180 -16.11 -1.74 4.72
N ALA A 181 -17.35 -1.33 4.99
CA ALA A 181 -18.54 -1.98 4.45
C ALA A 181 -18.55 -2.11 2.90
N THR A 182 -17.91 -1.17 2.19
CA THR A 182 -17.81 -1.25 0.71
C THR A 182 -16.86 -2.35 0.26
N ALA A 183 -15.73 -2.55 0.95
CA ALA A 183 -14.79 -3.63 0.68
C ALA A 183 -15.38 -4.99 1.05
N GLN A 184 -16.10 -5.07 2.17
CA GLN A 184 -16.79 -6.28 2.60
C GLN A 184 -17.88 -6.71 1.61
N ARG A 185 -18.62 -5.74 1.06
CA ARG A 185 -19.66 -5.95 0.03
C ARG A 185 -19.10 -6.01 -1.39
N ALA A 186 -17.79 -5.90 -1.58
CA ALA A 186 -17.20 -6.01 -2.90
C ALA A 186 -17.57 -7.40 -3.49
N PRO A 187 -17.95 -7.45 -4.79
CA PRO A 187 -18.43 -8.66 -5.43
C PRO A 187 -17.40 -9.80 -5.34
N ASP A 188 -17.85 -11.00 -5.72
CA ASP A 188 -16.99 -12.18 -5.86
C ASP A 188 -16.38 -12.70 -4.55
N ARG A 189 -16.91 -12.27 -3.39
CA ARG A 189 -16.44 -12.75 -2.06
C ARG A 189 -16.54 -14.26 -1.94
N ALA A 190 -17.66 -14.84 -2.40
CA ALA A 190 -17.87 -16.28 -2.37
C ALA A 190 -16.84 -17.02 -3.24
N GLU A 191 -16.53 -16.49 -4.43
CA GLU A 191 -15.54 -17.08 -5.34
C GLU A 191 -14.14 -17.09 -4.72
N HIS A 192 -13.75 -16.00 -4.05
CA HIS A 192 -12.46 -15.93 -3.37
C HIS A 192 -12.39 -16.84 -2.13
N LEU A 193 -13.50 -17.08 -1.44
CA LEU A 193 -13.54 -18.08 -0.37
C LEU A 193 -13.40 -19.50 -0.92
N ALA A 194 -14.02 -19.82 -2.05
CA ALA A 194 -13.83 -21.09 -2.74
C ALA A 194 -12.36 -21.26 -3.20
N LEU A 195 -11.76 -20.18 -3.71
CA LEU A 195 -10.34 -20.14 -4.04
C LEU A 195 -9.45 -20.38 -2.81
N ALA A 196 -9.78 -19.82 -1.65
CA ALA A 196 -9.03 -20.03 -0.42
C ALA A 196 -8.99 -21.50 0.00
N ALA A 197 -10.10 -22.23 -0.20
CA ALA A 197 -10.17 -23.66 0.05
C ALA A 197 -9.30 -24.49 -0.92
N ARG A 198 -9.07 -23.99 -2.14
CA ARG A 198 -8.42 -24.72 -3.23
C ARG A 198 -6.92 -24.41 -3.39
N GLU A 199 -6.55 -23.14 -3.23
CA GLU A 199 -5.19 -22.61 -3.46
C GLU A 199 -4.58 -21.97 -2.21
N GLY A 200 -5.32 -21.91 -1.10
CA GLY A 200 -4.86 -21.32 0.17
C GLY A 200 -5.27 -19.86 0.38
N MET A 201 -5.36 -19.47 1.66
CA MET A 201 -5.88 -18.16 2.07
C MET A 201 -5.04 -16.99 1.53
N ARG A 202 -3.72 -17.12 1.48
CA ARG A 202 -2.84 -16.06 0.96
C ARG A 202 -3.11 -15.76 -0.50
N VAL A 203 -3.19 -16.79 -1.35
CA VAL A 203 -3.48 -16.64 -2.78
C VAL A 203 -4.83 -15.99 -2.99
N ALA A 204 -5.86 -16.44 -2.27
CA ALA A 204 -7.19 -15.87 -2.35
C ALA A 204 -7.23 -14.40 -1.91
N ALA A 205 -6.58 -14.06 -0.80
CA ALA A 205 -6.50 -12.69 -0.30
C ALA A 205 -5.75 -11.77 -1.29
N THR A 206 -4.65 -12.24 -1.89
CA THR A 206 -3.92 -11.48 -2.92
C THR A 206 -4.80 -11.19 -4.13
N LYS A 207 -5.49 -12.20 -4.68
CA LYS A 207 -6.38 -11.99 -5.85
C LYS A 207 -7.54 -11.06 -5.51
N ARG A 208 -8.13 -11.20 -4.31
CA ARG A 208 -9.22 -10.31 -3.86
C ARG A 208 -8.77 -8.87 -3.72
N LEU A 209 -7.59 -8.64 -3.14
CA LEU A 209 -6.99 -7.32 -3.01
C LEU A 209 -6.78 -6.66 -4.37
N GLN A 210 -6.21 -7.40 -5.34
CA GLN A 210 -6.02 -6.90 -6.71
C GLN A 210 -7.35 -6.58 -7.39
N ALA A 211 -8.34 -7.48 -7.33
CA ALA A 211 -9.65 -7.25 -7.90
C ALA A 211 -10.35 -6.01 -7.32
N TYR A 212 -10.19 -5.77 -6.01
CA TYR A 212 -10.76 -4.59 -5.36
C TYR A 212 -10.08 -3.29 -5.78
N LEU A 213 -8.73 -3.28 -5.87
CA LEU A 213 -7.97 -2.15 -6.41
C LEU A 213 -8.38 -1.85 -7.86
N ASP A 214 -8.51 -2.88 -8.70
CA ASP A 214 -8.92 -2.76 -10.10
C ASP A 214 -10.34 -2.22 -10.24
N ALA A 215 -11.28 -2.70 -9.41
CA ALA A 215 -12.65 -2.19 -9.39
C ALA A 215 -12.70 -0.69 -9.05
N LYS A 216 -11.88 -0.25 -8.09
CA LYS A 216 -11.78 1.17 -7.71
C LYS A 216 -11.12 2.01 -8.77
N ALA A 217 -10.03 1.53 -9.38
CA ALA A 217 -9.38 2.20 -10.50
C ALA A 217 -10.33 2.35 -11.69
N ARG A 218 -11.04 1.28 -12.08
CA ARG A 218 -12.05 1.32 -13.16
C ARG A 218 -13.19 2.29 -12.87
N SER A 219 -13.68 2.32 -11.62
CA SER A 219 -14.71 3.27 -11.21
C SER A 219 -14.26 4.72 -11.37
N LYS A 220 -13.00 5.02 -11.00
CA LYS A 220 -12.41 6.36 -11.15
C LYS A 220 -12.17 6.70 -12.62
N SER A 221 -11.60 5.79 -13.39
CA SER A 221 -11.44 5.97 -14.84
C SER A 221 -12.76 6.29 -15.49
N ARG A 222 -13.80 5.46 -15.32
CA ARG A 222 -15.13 5.71 -15.89
C ARG A 222 -15.75 7.06 -15.50
N PHE A 223 -15.43 7.55 -14.30
CA PHE A 223 -15.95 8.84 -13.83
C PHE A 223 -15.29 10.04 -14.52
N TYR A 224 -14.00 9.92 -14.87
CA TYR A 224 -13.22 11.01 -15.46
C TYR A 224 -12.93 10.85 -16.95
N THR A 225 -13.07 9.65 -17.51
CA THR A 225 -13.05 9.40 -18.96
C THR A 225 -14.09 10.30 -19.62
N ASP A 226 -13.67 11.02 -20.65
CA ASP A 226 -14.45 12.03 -21.39
C ASP A 226 -14.90 13.26 -20.57
N ALA A 227 -14.63 13.30 -19.26
CA ALA A 227 -14.88 14.47 -18.42
C ALA A 227 -13.72 15.46 -18.46
N VAL A 228 -12.48 14.97 -18.51
CA VAL A 228 -11.27 15.81 -18.64
C VAL A 228 -10.77 15.82 -20.10
N PRO A 229 -10.23 16.96 -20.60
CA PRO A 229 -9.73 17.06 -21.96
C PRO A 229 -8.33 16.41 -22.16
N THR A 230 -7.77 15.84 -21.11
CA THR A 230 -6.41 15.33 -21.00
C THR A 230 -6.42 13.83 -20.71
N ALA A 231 -5.25 13.18 -20.75
CA ALA A 231 -5.15 11.81 -20.26
C ALA A 231 -5.48 11.77 -18.75
N PHE A 232 -6.20 10.73 -18.31
CA PHE A 232 -6.55 10.54 -16.91
C PHE A 232 -5.94 9.26 -16.35
N VAL A 233 -5.29 9.37 -15.19
CA VAL A 233 -4.65 8.24 -14.51
C VAL A 233 -5.09 8.14 -13.05
N PRO A 234 -5.86 7.11 -12.66
CA PRO A 234 -6.20 6.89 -11.25
C PRO A 234 -5.01 6.27 -10.49
N LEU A 235 -4.65 6.87 -9.36
CA LEU A 235 -3.62 6.38 -8.45
C LEU A 235 -4.30 5.76 -7.22
N VAL A 236 -4.56 4.46 -7.27
CA VAL A 236 -5.29 3.75 -6.22
C VAL A 236 -4.33 2.99 -5.30
N PHE A 237 -4.48 3.23 -4.00
CA PHE A 237 -3.71 2.62 -2.93
C PHE A 237 -4.65 2.07 -1.85
N SER A 238 -4.26 0.99 -1.17
CA SER A 238 -4.88 0.63 0.11
C SER A 238 -4.24 1.42 1.26
N LEU A 239 -4.94 1.54 2.39
CA LEU A 239 -4.41 2.21 3.59
C LEU A 239 -3.21 1.46 4.19
N GLU A 240 -3.13 0.15 3.94
CA GLU A 240 -2.04 -0.75 4.29
C GLU A 240 -0.90 -0.75 3.26
N GLY A 241 -0.97 0.09 2.22
CA GLY A 241 0.12 0.34 1.29
C GLY A 241 0.13 -0.53 0.03
N ALA A 242 -0.89 -1.34 -0.23
CA ALA A 242 -1.00 -2.03 -1.51
C ALA A 242 -1.23 -1.02 -2.66
N GLU A 243 -0.56 -1.21 -3.78
CA GLU A 243 -0.58 -0.30 -4.93
C GLU A 243 -1.30 -0.97 -6.11
N HIS A 244 -2.20 -0.25 -6.79
CA HIS A 244 -2.71 -0.70 -8.09
C HIS A 244 -1.57 -0.68 -9.14
N PRO A 245 -1.51 -1.61 -10.13
CA PRO A 245 -0.41 -1.68 -11.09
C PRO A 245 -0.13 -0.38 -11.85
N GLN A 246 -1.18 0.39 -12.19
CA GLN A 246 -1.03 1.71 -12.81
C GLN A 246 -0.29 2.69 -11.89
N ALA A 247 -0.61 2.71 -10.60
CA ALA A 247 0.06 3.56 -9.63
C ALA A 247 1.54 3.17 -9.49
N THR A 248 1.83 1.87 -9.40
CA THR A 248 3.21 1.37 -9.39
C THR A 248 3.99 1.80 -10.63
N THR A 249 3.38 1.76 -11.80
CA THR A 249 4.00 2.15 -13.07
C THR A 249 4.29 3.65 -13.10
N THR A 250 3.33 4.48 -12.70
CA THR A 250 3.49 5.93 -12.58
C THR A 250 4.61 6.30 -11.60
N LEU A 251 4.64 5.68 -10.42
CA LEU A 251 5.68 5.94 -9.42
C LEU A 251 7.07 5.51 -9.90
N LYS A 252 7.18 4.39 -10.65
CA LYS A 252 8.44 3.98 -11.28
C LYS A 252 8.91 5.01 -12.32
N GLN A 253 8.01 5.52 -13.17
CA GLN A 253 8.33 6.58 -14.12
C GLN A 253 8.85 7.82 -13.39
N TRP A 254 8.10 8.32 -12.42
CA TRP A 254 8.49 9.50 -11.66
C TRP A 254 9.82 9.30 -10.93
N ARG A 255 10.05 8.12 -10.35
CA ARG A 255 11.33 7.77 -9.72
C ARG A 255 12.51 7.85 -10.67
N SER A 256 12.34 7.49 -11.94
CA SER A 256 13.42 7.61 -12.93
C SER A 256 13.76 9.07 -13.30
N LEU A 257 12.86 10.01 -13.03
CA LEU A 257 12.98 11.42 -13.39
C LEU A 257 13.39 12.31 -12.22
N MET A 258 13.12 11.87 -10.98
CA MET A 258 13.42 12.65 -9.78
C MET A 258 14.90 12.61 -9.42
N PRO A 259 15.54 13.77 -9.15
CA PRO A 259 16.93 13.83 -8.69
C PRO A 259 17.17 13.06 -7.39
N SER A 260 16.16 13.00 -6.51
CA SER A 260 16.14 12.13 -5.33
C SER A 260 14.71 11.73 -5.02
N PHE A 261 14.44 10.43 -5.15
CA PHE A 261 13.15 9.82 -4.81
C PHE A 261 13.09 9.39 -3.34
N SER A 262 14.17 9.55 -2.57
CA SER A 262 14.24 9.17 -1.15
C SER A 262 13.28 9.95 -0.24
N TYR A 263 12.55 10.91 -0.81
CA TYR A 263 11.63 11.83 -0.12
C TYR A 263 10.16 11.61 -0.48
N LEU A 264 9.85 10.53 -1.21
CA LEU A 264 8.50 10.06 -1.57
C LEU A 264 8.29 8.64 -1.06
#